data_AF-M7TYJ1-F1
#
_entry.id   AF-M7TYJ1-F1
#
_cell.length_a   1.000
_cell.length_b   1.000
_cell.length_c   1.000
_cell.angle_alpha   90.00
_cell.angle_beta   90.00
_cell.angle_gamma   90.00
#
_symmetry.space_group_name_H-M   'P 1'
#
loop_
_entity.id
_entity.type
_entity.pdbx_description
1 polymer ?
#
loop_
_entity_poly.entity_id
_entity_poly.type
_entity_poly.pdbx_seq_one_letter_code
_entity_poly.pdbx_strand_id
1 'polypeptide(L)'
;MGTKDAEKFLAGTLSADKNEILYSKFNINYNNEADIFKKGSVYELVEPGTHDAAEAADNLAEPVEQSKTQEDIDKKRRAKARVLVEHLDIIKDDFWDRRPWLLSNKPGKIPKQI
;
A
#
# COMPACT_ATOMS: atom_id res chain seq x y z
N MET A 1 -12.39 32.79 9.06
CA MET A 1 -12.68 31.99 10.27
C MET A 1 -11.35 31.78 11.01
N GLY A 2 -11.29 31.96 12.33
CA GLY A 2 -10.08 31.66 13.10
C GLY A 2 -9.88 30.16 13.31
N THR A 3 -8.68 29.73 13.73
CA THR A 3 -8.36 28.31 13.94
C THR A 3 -9.29 27.64 14.96
N LYS A 4 -9.54 28.28 16.10
CA LYS A 4 -10.44 27.79 17.16
C LYS A 4 -11.90 27.72 16.72
N ASP A 5 -12.33 28.63 15.86
CA ASP A 5 -13.70 28.66 15.36
C ASP A 5 -13.90 27.53 14.35
N ALA A 6 -12.94 27.30 13.46
CA ALA A 6 -12.97 26.21 12.49
C ALA A 6 -13.01 24.84 13.18
N GLU A 7 -12.23 24.65 14.24
CA GLU A 7 -12.27 23.42 15.05
C GLU A 7 -13.65 23.19 15.67
N LYS A 8 -14.25 24.20 16.31
CA LYS A 8 -15.61 24.11 16.87
C LYS A 8 -16.66 23.82 15.81
N PHE A 9 -16.50 24.39 14.61
CA PHE A 9 -17.42 24.16 13.50
C PHE A 9 -17.32 22.74 12.93
N LEU A 10 -16.12 22.15 12.94
CA LEU A 10 -15.90 20.77 12.50
C LEU A 10 -16.19 19.74 13.61
N ALA A 11 -16.20 20.15 14.87
CA ALA A 11 -16.50 19.29 16.00
C ALA A 11 -17.91 18.68 15.89
N GLY A 12 -18.02 17.36 16.04
CA GLY A 12 -19.29 16.63 15.96
C GLY A 12 -19.77 16.31 14.54
N THR A 13 -19.10 16.81 13.50
CA THR A 13 -19.44 16.48 12.10
C THR A 13 -19.00 15.07 11.72
N LEU A 14 -19.76 14.40 10.85
CA LEU A 14 -19.40 13.13 10.24
C LEU A 14 -18.52 13.32 9.01
N SER A 15 -18.01 12.22 8.43
CA SER A 15 -17.18 12.28 7.21
C SER A 15 -17.96 12.82 6.00
N ALA A 16 -19.26 12.49 5.89
CA ALA A 16 -20.12 13.00 4.82
C ALA A 16 -20.26 14.53 4.91
N ASP A 17 -20.54 15.06 6.10
CA ASP A 17 -20.68 16.49 6.35
C ASP A 17 -19.39 17.25 5.99
N LYS A 18 -18.21 16.71 6.34
CA LYS A 18 -16.92 17.32 5.98
C LYS A 18 -16.73 17.39 4.47
N ASN A 19 -17.10 16.33 3.75
CA ASN A 19 -17.04 16.31 2.29
C ASN A 19 -18.00 17.34 1.67
N GLU A 20 -19.21 17.45 2.21
CA GLU A 20 -20.18 18.48 1.79
C GLU A 20 -19.68 19.89 2.07
N ILE A 21 -19.05 20.14 3.23
CA ILE A 21 -18.43 21.43 3.56
C ILE A 21 -17.33 21.79 2.54
N LEU A 22 -16.46 20.83 2.18
CA LEU A 22 -15.41 21.03 1.17
C LEU A 22 -16.02 21.39 -0.20
N TYR A 23 -17.06 20.66 -0.63
CA TYR A 23 -17.68 20.88 -1.92
C TYR A 23 -18.49 22.19 -1.96
N SER A 24 -19.40 22.41 -1.01
CA SER A 24 -20.32 23.54 -1.00
C SER A 24 -19.63 24.89 -0.73
N LYS A 25 -18.71 24.95 0.24
CA LYS A 25 -18.10 26.21 0.67
C LYS A 25 -16.80 26.54 -0.04
N PHE A 26 -16.05 25.53 -0.46
CA PHE A 26 -14.72 25.71 -1.02
C PHE A 26 -14.62 25.22 -2.48
N ASN A 27 -15.67 24.59 -3.02
CA ASN A 27 -15.67 23.99 -4.36
C ASN A 27 -14.52 22.99 -4.55
N ILE A 28 -14.20 22.25 -3.47
CA ILE A 28 -13.15 21.22 -3.45
C ILE A 28 -13.83 19.86 -3.40
N ASN A 29 -13.46 18.99 -4.34
CA ASN A 29 -13.86 17.59 -4.33
C ASN A 29 -12.77 16.75 -3.64
N TYR A 30 -13.04 16.26 -2.44
CA TYR A 30 -12.09 15.46 -1.66
C TYR A 30 -11.56 14.23 -2.44
N ASN A 31 -12.37 13.63 -3.31
CA ASN A 31 -11.95 12.46 -4.09
C ASN A 31 -10.89 12.78 -5.15
N ASN A 32 -10.81 14.05 -5.59
CA ASN A 32 -9.85 14.51 -6.58
C ASN A 32 -8.51 14.95 -5.97
N GLU A 33 -8.40 14.99 -4.64
CA GLU A 33 -7.12 15.23 -3.97
C GLU A 33 -6.13 14.10 -4.27
N ALA A 34 -4.84 14.43 -4.24
CA ALA A 34 -3.78 13.48 -4.53
C ALA A 34 -3.82 12.29 -3.56
N ASP A 35 -3.62 11.07 -4.07
CA ASP A 35 -3.72 9.86 -3.25
C ASP A 35 -2.72 9.82 -2.10
N ILE A 36 -1.58 10.51 -2.20
CA ILE A 36 -0.64 10.68 -1.09
C ILE A 36 -1.29 11.31 0.15
N PHE A 37 -2.24 12.24 -0.02
CA PHE A 37 -2.94 12.89 1.10
C PHE A 37 -4.10 12.05 1.65
N LYS A 38 -4.68 11.16 0.83
CA LYS A 38 -5.83 10.33 1.21
C LYS A 38 -5.43 8.94 1.74
N LYS A 39 -4.38 8.35 1.16
CA LYS A 39 -3.94 6.96 1.37
C LYS A 39 -2.54 6.86 1.98
N GLY A 40 -1.77 7.95 1.99
CA GLY A 40 -0.41 7.97 2.51
C GLY A 40 0.60 7.37 1.54
N SER A 41 1.77 6.98 2.06
CA SER A 41 2.86 6.39 1.28
C SER A 41 3.19 5.01 1.82
N VAL A 42 3.11 4.00 0.95
CA VAL A 42 3.46 2.60 1.25
C VAL A 42 4.81 2.31 0.61
N TYR A 43 5.72 1.77 1.41
CA TYR A 43 7.07 1.41 0.97
C TYR A 43 7.16 -0.12 0.86
N GLU A 44 7.36 -0.63 -0.36
CA GLU A 44 7.48 -2.05 -0.64
C GLU A 44 8.90 -2.40 -1.10
N LEU A 45 9.42 -3.54 -0.64
CA LEU A 45 10.72 -4.06 -1.06
C LEU A 45 10.53 -5.05 -2.23
N VAL A 46 10.95 -4.66 -3.43
CA VAL A 46 10.69 -5.39 -4.68
C VAL A 46 11.99 -5.80 -5.37
N GLU A 47 12.06 -7.01 -5.91
CA GLU A 47 13.21 -7.43 -6.73
C GLU A 47 13.34 -6.63 -8.05
N PRO A 48 14.53 -6.13 -8.41
CA PRO A 48 14.74 -5.42 -9.67
C PRO A 48 14.62 -6.39 -10.86
N GLY A 49 13.69 -6.10 -11.78
CA GLY A 49 13.59 -6.79 -13.08
C GLY A 49 12.37 -7.68 -13.29
N THR A 50 11.39 -7.69 -12.39
CA THR A 50 10.18 -8.51 -12.55
C THR A 50 8.96 -7.64 -12.83
N HIS A 51 8.65 -7.46 -14.12
CA HIS A 51 7.41 -6.86 -14.61
C HIS A 51 6.45 -7.91 -15.21
N ASP A 52 6.75 -9.21 -15.10
CA ASP A 52 5.92 -10.29 -15.68
C ASP A 52 5.43 -11.25 -14.59
N ALA A 53 4.13 -11.15 -14.30
CA ALA A 53 3.39 -12.04 -13.44
C ALA A 53 2.76 -13.17 -14.26
N ALA A 54 3.23 -14.41 -14.08
CA ALA A 54 2.50 -15.60 -14.53
C ALA A 54 2.83 -16.92 -13.79
N GLU A 55 3.94 -17.08 -13.04
CA GLU A 55 4.37 -18.45 -12.65
C GLU A 55 4.88 -18.65 -11.21
N ALA A 56 4.29 -18.03 -10.18
CA ALA A 56 4.74 -18.34 -8.81
C ALA A 56 3.66 -18.26 -7.72
N ALA A 57 2.40 -18.60 -8.03
CA ALA A 57 1.33 -18.58 -7.03
C ALA A 57 1.03 -19.93 -6.36
N ASP A 58 1.67 -21.04 -6.76
CA ASP A 58 1.13 -22.38 -6.40
C ASP A 58 1.92 -23.18 -5.36
N ASN A 59 2.91 -22.60 -4.68
CA ASN A 59 3.58 -23.31 -3.59
C ASN A 59 4.11 -22.30 -2.58
N LEU A 60 3.45 -22.12 -1.44
CA LEU A 60 4.06 -21.69 -0.15
C LEU A 60 2.95 -21.44 0.90
N ALA A 61 2.30 -22.51 1.35
CA ALA A 61 1.47 -22.49 2.56
C ALA A 61 2.06 -23.32 3.71
N GLU A 62 3.28 -23.86 3.58
CA GLU A 62 3.91 -24.63 4.65
C GLU A 62 5.33 -24.13 4.99
N PRO A 63 5.66 -23.98 6.29
CA PRO A 63 6.97 -23.57 6.73
C PRO A 63 7.92 -24.76 6.62
N VAL A 64 8.51 -24.95 5.44
CA VAL A 64 9.60 -25.92 5.27
C VAL A 64 10.87 -25.31 5.86
N GLU A 65 11.49 -26.00 6.83
CA GLU A 65 12.82 -25.63 7.36
C GLU A 65 13.78 -25.42 6.19
N GLN A 66 14.21 -24.17 6.00
CA GLN A 66 15.04 -23.83 4.86
C GLN A 66 16.49 -24.28 5.11
N SER A 67 17.10 -24.86 4.07
CA SER A 67 18.54 -25.13 4.07
C SER A 67 19.33 -23.83 4.22
N LYS A 68 20.50 -23.87 4.88
CA LYS A 68 21.44 -22.72 4.99
C LYS A 68 21.71 -22.03 3.64
N THR A 69 21.65 -22.78 2.55
CA THR A 69 21.83 -22.27 1.18
C THR A 69 20.66 -21.40 0.70
N GLN A 70 19.42 -21.70 1.10
CA GLN A 70 18.23 -20.92 0.74
C GLN A 70 18.19 -19.59 1.50
N GLU A 71 18.56 -19.59 2.78
CA GLU A 71 18.65 -18.35 3.58
C GLU A 71 19.64 -17.34 2.99
N ASP A 72 20.81 -17.84 2.53
CA ASP A 72 21.81 -17.01 1.87
C ASP A 72 21.33 -16.45 0.52
N ILE A 73 20.54 -17.21 -0.22
CA ILE A 73 19.92 -16.75 -1.48
C ILE A 73 18.88 -15.65 -1.19
N ASP A 74 18.00 -15.86 -0.22
CA ASP A 74 16.96 -14.89 0.17
C ASP A 74 17.57 -13.60 0.76
N LYS A 75 18.69 -13.72 1.48
CA LYS A 75 19.45 -12.55 1.95
C LYS A 75 20.06 -11.76 0.79
N LYS A 76 20.62 -12.44 -0.21
CA LYS A 76 21.15 -11.79 -1.43
C LYS A 76 20.04 -11.15 -2.25
N ARG A 77 18.85 -11.75 -2.31
CA ARG A 77 17.66 -11.21 -2.97
C ARG A 77 17.18 -9.93 -2.31
N ARG A 78 17.00 -9.95 -0.98
CA ARG A 78 16.64 -8.75 -0.20
C ARG A 78 17.65 -7.63 -0.36
N ALA A 79 18.94 -7.94 -0.38
CA ALA A 79 20.00 -6.95 -0.57
C ALA A 79 19.97 -6.26 -1.95
N LYS A 80 19.42 -6.93 -2.98
CA LYS A 80 19.29 -6.38 -4.33
C LYS A 80 17.94 -5.70 -4.57
N ALA A 81 16.98 -5.92 -3.68
CA ALA A 81 15.64 -5.40 -3.83
C ALA A 81 15.61 -3.86 -3.71
N ARG A 82 14.74 -3.22 -4.48
CA ARG A 82 14.53 -1.78 -4.50
C ARG A 82 13.28 -1.44 -3.68
N VAL A 83 13.29 -0.24 -3.11
CA VAL A 83 12.11 0.30 -2.44
C VAL A 83 11.21 0.97 -3.47
N LEU A 84 10.00 0.45 -3.66
CA LEU A 84 8.92 1.09 -4.41
C LEU A 84 8.06 1.90 -3.44
N VAL A 85 7.63 3.08 -3.88
CA VAL A 85 6.68 3.92 -3.14
C VAL A 85 5.37 3.96 -3.91
N GLU A 86 4.28 3.52 -3.30
CA GLU A 86 2.93 3.58 -3.86
C GLU A 86 1.94 4.29 -2.91
N HIS A 87 0.85 4.80 -3.47
CA HIS A 87 -0.21 5.53 -2.74
C HIS A 87 -1.55 4.82 -2.93
N LEU A 88 -1.78 3.73 -2.21
CA LEU A 88 -2.93 2.85 -2.44
C LEU A 88 -3.53 2.35 -1.13
N ASP A 89 -4.69 1.70 -1.22
CA ASP A 89 -5.45 1.21 -0.07
C ASP A 89 -4.90 -0.13 0.44
N ILE A 90 -4.41 -0.16 1.68
CA ILE A 90 -3.88 -1.36 2.35
C ILE A 90 -4.89 -2.01 3.31
N ILE A 91 -6.09 -1.43 3.44
CA ILE A 91 -7.11 -1.91 4.38
C ILE A 91 -7.91 -3.07 3.77
N LYS A 92 -8.09 -3.07 2.44
CA LYS A 92 -8.85 -4.11 1.72
C LYS A 92 -7.99 -5.32 1.36
N ASP A 93 -8.65 -6.48 1.26
CA ASP A 93 -8.02 -7.76 0.94
C ASP A 93 -7.35 -7.77 -0.45
N ASP A 94 -7.89 -7.02 -1.41
CA ASP A 94 -7.31 -6.87 -2.76
C ASP A 94 -5.80 -6.55 -2.75
N PHE A 95 -5.33 -5.78 -1.75
CA PHE A 95 -3.91 -5.46 -1.61
C PHE A 95 -3.09 -6.69 -1.22
N TRP A 96 -3.57 -7.43 -0.22
CA TRP A 96 -2.91 -8.59 0.37
C TRP A 96 -2.96 -9.81 -0.57
N ASP A 97 -4.09 -10.04 -1.23
CA ASP A 97 -4.29 -11.13 -2.19
C ASP A 97 -3.40 -10.99 -3.42
N ARG A 98 -3.17 -9.74 -3.86
CA ARG A 98 -2.24 -9.44 -4.95
C ARG A 98 -0.77 -9.56 -4.53
N ARG A 99 -0.48 -9.51 -3.22
CA ARG A 99 0.89 -9.46 -2.67
C ARG A 99 1.12 -10.47 -1.53
N PRO A 100 0.88 -11.78 -1.74
CA PRO A 100 1.00 -12.79 -0.68
C PRO A 100 2.43 -12.92 -0.12
N TRP A 101 3.46 -12.51 -0.88
CA TRP A 101 4.85 -12.54 -0.41
C TRP A 101 5.13 -11.59 0.75
N LEU A 102 4.35 -10.53 0.93
CA LEU A 102 4.49 -9.60 2.07
C LEU A 102 4.31 -10.33 3.40
N LEU A 103 3.44 -11.34 3.44
CA LEU A 103 3.22 -12.18 4.62
C LEU A 103 4.27 -13.29 4.77
N SER A 104 5.00 -13.59 3.69
CA SER A 104 5.95 -14.71 3.62
C SER A 104 7.41 -14.33 3.94
N ASN A 105 7.69 -13.06 4.29
CA ASN A 105 9.03 -12.50 4.56
C ASN A 105 10.05 -12.70 3.42
N LYS A 106 9.57 -12.95 2.19
CA LYS A 106 10.36 -13.10 0.98
C LYS A 106 10.10 -11.89 0.08
N PRO A 107 11.14 -11.30 -0.54
CA PRO A 107 10.92 -10.23 -1.50
C PRO A 107 10.17 -10.79 -2.70
N GLY A 108 9.09 -10.12 -3.09
CA GLY A 108 8.22 -10.59 -4.18
C GLY A 108 8.29 -9.73 -5.44
N LYS A 109 7.39 -10.06 -6.36
CA LYS A 109 7.34 -9.49 -7.72
C LYS A 109 6.05 -8.68 -7.84
N ILE A 110 6.14 -7.42 -8.26
CA ILE A 110 4.95 -6.57 -8.43
C ILE A 110 4.02 -7.18 -9.49
N PRO A 111 2.71 -7.35 -9.24
CA PRO A 111 1.76 -7.75 -10.26
C PRO A 111 1.57 -6.61 -11.26
N LYS A 112 1.38 -6.92 -12.57
CA LYS A 112 1.02 -5.89 -13.55
C LYS A 112 -0.21 -5.12 -13.06
N GLN A 113 -0.09 -3.80 -12.97
CA GLN A 113 -1.27 -2.93 -12.82
C GLN A 113 -2.13 -3.13 -14.08
N ILE A 114 -3.37 -3.60 -13.89
CA ILE A 114 -4.40 -3.70 -14.94
C ILE A 114 -4.89 -2.30 -15.27
#